data_AF-A0A0D2BS11-F1
#
_entry.id   AF-A0A0D2BS11-F1
#
_cell.length_a   1.000
_cell.length_b   1.000
_cell.length_c   1.000
_cell.angle_alpha   90.00
_cell.angle_beta   90.00
_cell.angle_gamma   90.00
#
_symmetry.space_group_name_H-M   'P 1'
#
loop_
_entity.id
_entity.type
_entity.pdbx_description
1 polymer ?
#
loop_
_entity_poly.entity_id
_entity_poly.type
_entity_poly.pdbx_seq_one_letter_code
_entity_poly.pdbx_strand_id
1 'polypeptide(L)'
;MTSDWSQLRQIRRWPGQNSSLEKVPTELIYNGNTVQLWGAECKTLATQDERIRTKRLFKNAMSARDVGAASHGHEVENARRYFKDFLTHVHAHIEASLAKQINDFKRLRIEYVFSVPTTWNRDADTLNEVKQTIRGVVGKTQYRRGIIGMSEAAASAVETGQDRFKKGDVVLVCDTGGGTADVNIFKFVSSEKEAARIKPLTYDEGAPAGAASIDQAALDYIISKMRSIEKLDKDSAIWALEAVQAGFSNIKHDYGRSKREGYYLLPVPGMSGSQPPSEDFELGGKGSQEICFKIHPKLLEEWFNSAVNDILAIIDSQLEALAREHKGEKIV
;
A
#
# COMPACT_ATOMS: atom_id res chain seq x y z
N MET A 1 -9.29 -28.98 -21.22
CA MET A 1 -9.96 -28.91 -19.90
C MET A 1 -10.66 -27.57 -19.83
N THR A 2 -11.98 -27.54 -19.68
CA THR A 2 -12.72 -26.31 -19.43
C THR A 2 -12.43 -25.88 -18.00
N SER A 3 -11.72 -24.77 -17.80
CA SER A 3 -11.49 -24.24 -16.45
C SER A 3 -12.84 -23.98 -15.79
N ASP A 4 -13.06 -24.55 -14.60
CA ASP A 4 -14.18 -24.19 -13.76
C ASP A 4 -13.97 -22.76 -13.24
N TRP A 5 -14.82 -21.85 -13.74
CA TRP A 5 -14.85 -20.42 -13.42
C TRP A 5 -15.81 -20.08 -12.29
N SER A 6 -16.46 -21.08 -11.67
CA SER A 6 -17.37 -20.85 -10.54
C SER A 6 -16.63 -20.51 -9.25
N GLN A 7 -15.32 -20.77 -9.19
CA GLN A 7 -14.47 -20.49 -8.04
C GLN A 7 -13.55 -19.29 -8.30
N LEU A 8 -13.45 -18.42 -7.30
CA LEU A 8 -12.47 -17.34 -7.27
C LEU A 8 -11.05 -17.93 -7.33
N ARG A 9 -10.23 -17.45 -8.27
CA ARG A 9 -8.83 -17.84 -8.40
C ARG A 9 -7.94 -16.63 -8.27
N GLN A 10 -7.02 -16.69 -7.31
CA GLN A 10 -6.03 -15.65 -7.11
C GLN A 10 -4.80 -15.89 -7.99
N ILE A 11 -4.32 -14.85 -8.66
CA ILE A 11 -3.02 -14.88 -9.34
C ILE A 11 -1.93 -14.75 -8.29
N ARG A 12 -1.13 -15.81 -8.13
CA ARG A 12 -0.08 -15.86 -7.09
C ARG A 12 1.35 -15.90 -7.63
N ARG A 13 1.52 -16.09 -8.94
CA ARG A 13 2.84 -16.10 -9.58
C ARG A 13 3.12 -14.74 -10.19
N TRP A 14 4.05 -14.00 -9.60
CA TRP A 14 4.47 -12.67 -10.02
C TRP A 14 5.96 -12.67 -10.38
N PRO A 15 6.44 -11.80 -11.29
CA PRO A 15 7.85 -11.73 -11.63
C PRO A 15 8.75 -11.41 -10.43
N GLY A 16 10.01 -11.83 -10.50
CA GLY A 16 11.00 -11.58 -9.45
C GLY A 16 10.85 -12.46 -8.19
N GLN A 17 10.07 -13.54 -8.23
CA GLN A 17 9.80 -14.37 -7.04
C GLN A 17 9.90 -15.87 -7.34
N ASN A 18 10.50 -16.60 -6.39
CA ASN A 18 10.54 -18.08 -6.41
C ASN A 18 9.33 -18.71 -5.70
N SER A 19 8.59 -17.94 -4.89
CA SER A 19 7.42 -18.38 -4.13
C SER A 19 6.14 -17.69 -4.60
N SER A 20 4.99 -18.26 -4.24
CA SER A 20 3.69 -17.69 -4.55
C SER A 20 3.38 -16.52 -3.62
N LEU A 21 3.23 -15.31 -4.16
CA LEU A 21 2.77 -14.14 -3.41
C LEU A 21 1.29 -13.87 -3.65
N GLU A 22 0.58 -13.55 -2.58
CA GLU A 22 -0.81 -13.10 -2.66
C GLU A 22 -0.94 -11.64 -3.12
N LYS A 23 0.11 -10.84 -2.93
CA LYS A 23 0.18 -9.41 -3.24
C LYS A 23 1.47 -9.08 -3.98
N VAL A 24 1.37 -8.24 -5.01
CA VAL A 24 2.53 -7.67 -5.69
C VAL A 24 2.81 -6.26 -5.15
N PRO A 25 4.04 -5.92 -4.74
CA PRO A 25 4.38 -4.56 -4.30
C PRO A 25 4.08 -3.52 -5.39
N THR A 26 3.62 -2.33 -5.01
CA THR A 26 3.39 -1.22 -5.95
C THR A 26 4.66 -0.38 -6.08
N GLU A 27 5.67 -0.97 -6.72
CA GLU A 27 7.04 -0.44 -6.78
C GLU A 27 7.56 -0.46 -8.22
N LEU A 28 8.35 0.55 -8.59
CA LEU A 28 9.02 0.68 -9.90
C LEU A 28 10.45 1.18 -9.74
N ILE A 29 11.37 0.66 -10.53
CA ILE A 29 12.72 1.20 -10.73
C ILE A 29 12.92 1.46 -12.21
N TYR A 30 13.44 2.65 -12.54
CA TYR A 30 13.65 3.10 -13.91
C TYR A 30 15.13 3.06 -14.30
N ASN A 31 15.38 2.67 -15.55
CA ASN A 31 16.61 2.99 -16.26
C ASN A 31 16.29 4.05 -17.32
N GLY A 32 16.75 5.28 -17.10
CA GLY A 32 16.30 6.44 -17.87
C GLY A 32 14.79 6.63 -17.77
N ASN A 33 14.10 6.61 -18.91
CA ASN A 33 12.63 6.75 -19.00
C ASN A 33 11.90 5.41 -19.15
N THR A 34 12.60 4.29 -19.00
CA THR A 34 12.02 2.94 -19.14
C THR A 34 11.97 2.24 -17.79
N VAL A 35 10.87 1.55 -17.50
CA VAL A 35 10.77 0.69 -16.32
C VAL A 35 11.74 -0.48 -16.50
N GLN A 36 12.69 -0.59 -15.57
CA GLN A 36 13.69 -1.67 -15.53
C GLN A 36 13.19 -2.83 -14.67
N LEU A 37 12.68 -2.53 -13.47
CA LEU A 37 12.15 -3.51 -12.51
C LEU A 37 10.79 -3.03 -12.01
N TRP A 38 9.88 -3.97 -11.76
CA TRP A 38 8.57 -3.65 -11.19
C TRP A 38 8.14 -4.70 -10.16
N GLY A 39 7.28 -4.27 -9.24
CA GLY A 39 6.73 -5.15 -8.23
C GLY A 39 7.80 -5.79 -7.37
N ALA A 40 7.79 -7.12 -7.29
CA ALA A 40 8.71 -7.84 -6.42
C ALA A 40 10.15 -7.85 -6.94
N GLU A 41 10.37 -7.63 -8.24
CA GLU A 41 11.71 -7.53 -8.84
C GLU A 41 12.53 -6.39 -8.22
N CYS A 42 11.87 -5.29 -7.83
CA CYS A 42 12.50 -4.18 -7.13
C CYS A 42 13.17 -4.60 -5.81
N LYS A 43 12.68 -5.67 -5.17
CA LYS A 43 13.25 -6.18 -3.91
C LYS A 43 14.17 -7.38 -4.10
N THR A 44 14.07 -8.12 -5.19
CA THR A 44 14.83 -9.36 -5.37
C THR A 44 15.98 -9.22 -6.34
N LEU A 45 15.86 -8.35 -7.34
CA LEU A 45 16.83 -8.19 -8.41
C LEU A 45 17.59 -6.86 -8.33
N ALA A 46 17.03 -5.85 -7.67
CA ALA A 46 17.68 -4.55 -7.55
C ALA A 46 18.94 -4.61 -6.67
N THR A 47 19.99 -3.95 -7.16
CA THR A 47 21.17 -3.57 -6.37
C THR A 47 20.80 -2.58 -5.26
N GLN A 48 21.69 -2.40 -4.28
CA GLN A 48 21.48 -1.45 -3.19
C GLN A 48 21.22 -0.02 -3.71
N ASP A 49 22.03 0.44 -4.66
CA ASP A 49 21.91 1.78 -5.27
C ASP A 49 20.62 1.98 -6.08
N GLU A 50 20.06 0.91 -6.64
CA GLU A 50 18.78 0.96 -7.35
C GLU A 50 17.59 1.04 -6.39
N ARG A 51 17.66 0.36 -5.23
CA ARG A 51 16.57 0.36 -4.23
C ARG A 51 16.29 1.76 -3.68
N ILE A 52 17.33 2.57 -3.52
CA ILE A 52 17.24 3.98 -3.12
C ILE A 52 16.36 4.78 -4.09
N ARG A 53 16.38 4.42 -5.38
CA ARG A 53 15.64 5.12 -6.46
C ARG A 53 14.24 4.57 -6.70
N THR A 54 13.82 3.56 -5.93
CA THR A 54 12.50 2.92 -6.05
C THR A 54 11.38 3.94 -5.92
N LYS A 55 10.50 3.99 -6.93
CA LYS A 55 9.27 4.76 -6.90
C LYS A 55 8.19 3.91 -6.23
N ARG A 56 7.69 4.39 -5.10
CA ARG A 56 6.66 3.74 -4.25
C ARG A 56 5.66 4.77 -3.77
N LEU A 57 4.54 4.32 -3.22
CA LEU A 57 3.49 5.18 -2.63
C LEU A 57 2.91 6.25 -3.58
N PHE A 58 3.14 6.13 -4.89
CA PHE A 58 2.69 7.12 -5.87
C PHE A 58 1.16 7.23 -5.94
N LYS A 59 0.39 6.24 -5.46
CA LYS A 59 -1.07 6.38 -5.29
C LYS A 59 -1.45 7.56 -4.39
N ASN A 60 -0.66 7.83 -3.34
CA ASN A 60 -0.90 8.91 -2.38
C ASN A 60 -0.68 10.30 -3.00
N ALA A 61 0.07 10.37 -4.10
CA ALA A 61 0.37 11.61 -4.82
C ALA A 61 -0.45 11.77 -6.11
N MET A 62 -1.49 10.93 -6.34
CA MET A 62 -2.34 11.02 -7.53
C MET A 62 -3.32 12.21 -7.47
N SER A 63 -3.75 12.56 -6.27
CA SER A 63 -4.71 13.64 -6.00
C SER A 63 -3.97 14.89 -5.60
N ALA A 64 -4.24 15.98 -6.32
CA ALA A 64 -3.77 17.32 -5.98
C ALA A 64 -4.16 17.70 -4.54
N ARG A 65 -5.31 17.24 -4.05
CA ARG A 65 -5.77 17.52 -2.69
C ARG A 65 -4.88 16.89 -1.62
N ASP A 66 -4.19 15.81 -1.97
CA ASP A 66 -3.44 14.98 -1.02
C ASP A 66 -1.97 15.44 -0.90
N VAL A 67 -1.41 16.09 -1.93
CA VAL A 67 0.03 16.46 -1.99
C VAL A 67 0.34 17.85 -1.41
N GLY A 68 -0.68 18.67 -1.11
CA GLY A 68 -0.51 20.04 -0.59
C GLY A 68 0.05 21.03 -1.63
N ALA A 69 -0.28 22.32 -1.51
CA ALA A 69 -0.02 23.34 -2.54
C ALA A 69 1.47 23.54 -2.90
N ALA A 70 2.40 23.25 -1.97
CA ALA A 70 3.84 23.49 -2.15
C ALA A 70 4.55 22.45 -3.04
N SER A 71 3.96 21.27 -3.22
CA SER A 71 4.55 20.15 -4.00
C SER A 71 3.85 19.92 -5.35
N HIS A 72 3.02 20.88 -5.77
CA HIS A 72 2.12 20.70 -6.91
C HIS A 72 2.81 20.65 -8.29
N GLY A 73 2.16 19.92 -9.21
CA GLY A 73 2.54 19.81 -10.62
C GLY A 73 3.38 18.57 -10.90
N HIS A 74 4.69 18.67 -10.71
CA HIS A 74 5.62 17.60 -11.09
C HIS A 74 5.44 16.31 -10.28
N GLU A 75 5.07 16.39 -9.00
CA GLU A 75 4.85 15.19 -8.18
C GLU A 75 3.61 14.41 -8.65
N VAL A 76 2.51 15.12 -8.92
CA VAL A 76 1.27 14.54 -9.44
C VAL A 76 1.47 13.95 -10.84
N GLU A 77 2.18 14.66 -11.73
CA GLU A 77 2.49 14.17 -13.07
C GLU A 77 3.34 12.90 -13.03
N ASN A 78 4.38 12.90 -12.18
CA ASN A 78 5.19 11.71 -11.95
C ASN A 78 4.37 10.56 -11.37
N ALA A 79 3.49 10.83 -10.40
CA ALA A 79 2.62 9.83 -9.80
C ALA A 79 1.69 9.19 -10.84
N ARG A 80 1.08 9.99 -11.71
CA ARG A 80 0.24 9.51 -12.83
C ARG A 80 1.02 8.64 -13.80
N ARG A 81 2.25 9.06 -14.16
CA ARG A 81 3.15 8.25 -14.99
C ARG A 81 3.46 6.91 -14.32
N TYR A 82 3.92 6.93 -13.07
CA TYR A 82 4.26 5.72 -12.32
C TYR A 82 3.06 4.78 -12.17
N PHE A 83 1.87 5.32 -11.92
CA PHE A 83 0.63 4.55 -11.85
C PHE A 83 0.31 3.86 -13.17
N LYS A 84 0.37 4.59 -14.29
CA LYS A 84 0.15 4.04 -15.64
C LYS A 84 1.16 2.95 -15.97
N ASP A 85 2.44 3.20 -15.72
CA ASP A 85 3.51 2.25 -16.06
C ASP A 85 3.38 0.97 -15.23
N PHE A 86 3.11 1.10 -13.93
CA PHE A 86 2.84 -0.07 -13.06
C PHE A 86 1.64 -0.88 -13.55
N LEU A 87 0.51 -0.22 -13.86
CA LEU A 87 -0.68 -0.91 -14.38
C LEU A 87 -0.41 -1.59 -15.72
N THR A 88 0.43 -0.99 -16.57
CA THR A 88 0.84 -1.58 -17.86
C THR A 88 1.54 -2.92 -17.65
N HIS A 89 2.48 -2.99 -16.71
CA HIS A 89 3.18 -4.23 -16.36
C HIS A 89 2.26 -5.28 -15.73
N VAL A 90 1.38 -4.87 -14.81
CA VAL A 90 0.38 -5.76 -14.19
C VAL A 90 -0.53 -6.36 -15.25
N HIS A 91 -1.12 -5.53 -16.12
CA HIS A 91 -2.03 -5.97 -17.17
C HIS A 91 -1.34 -6.92 -18.15
N ALA A 92 -0.14 -6.58 -18.62
CA ALA A 92 0.63 -7.43 -19.53
C ALA A 92 0.95 -8.80 -18.91
N HIS A 93 1.32 -8.84 -17.63
CA HIS A 93 1.59 -10.08 -16.91
C HIS A 93 0.33 -10.95 -16.75
N ILE A 94 -0.81 -10.34 -16.40
CA ILE A 94 -2.09 -11.04 -16.29
C ILE A 94 -2.50 -11.63 -17.64
N GLU A 95 -2.48 -10.84 -18.70
CA GLU A 95 -2.81 -11.30 -20.07
C GLU A 95 -1.91 -12.45 -20.50
N ALA A 96 -0.58 -12.32 -20.33
CA ALA A 96 0.37 -13.37 -20.69
C ALA A 96 0.17 -14.65 -19.85
N SER A 97 -0.17 -14.52 -18.57
CA SER A 97 -0.41 -15.65 -17.66
C SER A 97 -1.68 -16.40 -18.03
N LEU A 98 -2.76 -15.70 -18.34
CA LEU A 98 -4.04 -16.29 -18.73
C LEU A 98 -3.96 -16.90 -20.14
N ALA A 99 -3.28 -16.25 -21.09
CA ALA A 99 -3.08 -16.76 -22.44
C ALA A 99 -2.35 -18.12 -22.48
N LYS A 100 -1.48 -18.39 -21.50
CA LYS A 100 -0.79 -19.69 -21.36
C LYS A 100 -1.70 -20.80 -20.82
N GLN A 101 -2.78 -20.44 -20.13
CA GLN A 101 -3.65 -21.38 -19.42
C GLN A 101 -4.97 -21.64 -20.15
N ILE A 102 -5.38 -20.72 -21.03
CA ILE A 102 -6.71 -20.72 -21.63
C ILE A 102 -6.60 -20.77 -23.14
N ASN A 103 -7.16 -21.83 -23.74
CA ASN A 103 -7.29 -21.93 -25.19
C ASN A 103 -8.20 -20.82 -25.72
N ASP A 104 -7.87 -20.28 -26.90
CA ASP A 104 -8.61 -19.18 -27.55
C ASP A 104 -8.79 -17.92 -26.68
N PHE A 105 -7.88 -17.68 -25.72
CA PHE A 105 -7.92 -16.55 -24.79
C PHE A 105 -8.21 -15.18 -25.44
N LYS A 106 -7.69 -14.95 -26.64
CA LYS A 106 -7.89 -13.70 -27.40
C LYS A 106 -9.35 -13.44 -27.80
N ARG A 107 -10.18 -14.48 -27.86
CA ARG A 107 -11.61 -14.38 -28.19
C ARG A 107 -12.50 -14.20 -26.96
N LEU A 108 -11.96 -14.38 -25.75
CA LEU A 108 -12.72 -14.18 -24.51
C LEU A 108 -13.00 -12.71 -24.28
N ARG A 109 -14.19 -12.42 -23.77
CA ARG A 109 -14.55 -11.08 -23.26
C ARG A 109 -14.12 -11.01 -21.81
N ILE A 110 -13.18 -10.12 -21.51
CA ILE A 110 -12.62 -9.94 -20.16
C ILE A 110 -12.89 -8.51 -19.71
N GLU A 111 -13.45 -8.41 -18.51
CA GLU A 111 -13.64 -7.14 -17.81
C GLU A 111 -12.69 -7.07 -16.61
N TYR A 112 -11.88 -6.01 -16.56
CA TYR A 112 -11.01 -5.70 -15.44
C TYR A 112 -11.72 -4.69 -14.56
N VAL A 113 -12.04 -5.11 -13.34
CA VAL A 113 -12.73 -4.28 -12.35
C VAL A 113 -11.71 -3.83 -11.31
N PHE A 114 -11.47 -2.53 -11.24
CA PHE A 114 -10.53 -1.93 -10.30
C PHE A 114 -11.26 -1.36 -9.10
N SER A 115 -10.76 -1.61 -7.89
CA SER A 115 -11.07 -0.78 -6.73
C SER A 115 -10.19 0.46 -6.71
N VAL A 116 -10.64 1.50 -6.01
CA VAL A 116 -9.90 2.75 -5.81
C VAL A 116 -9.98 3.20 -4.34
N PRO A 117 -9.01 3.98 -3.84
CA PRO A 117 -9.13 4.59 -2.51
C PRO A 117 -10.44 5.35 -2.33
N THR A 118 -10.98 5.33 -1.12
CA THR A 118 -12.28 5.95 -0.80
C THR A 118 -12.19 7.47 -1.00
N THR A 119 -11.05 8.06 -0.65
CA THR A 119 -10.78 9.51 -0.83
C THR A 119 -10.91 9.99 -2.28
N TRP A 120 -10.63 9.15 -3.28
CA TRP A 120 -10.70 9.54 -4.69
C TRP A 120 -12.13 9.85 -5.14
N ASN A 121 -13.15 9.31 -4.48
CA ASN A 121 -14.55 9.61 -4.80
C ASN A 121 -14.89 11.10 -4.65
N ARG A 122 -14.13 11.84 -3.83
CA ARG A 122 -14.29 13.28 -3.66
C ARG A 122 -13.52 14.10 -4.71
N ASP A 123 -12.60 13.48 -5.44
CA ASP A 123 -11.77 14.10 -6.47
C ASP A 123 -12.13 13.56 -7.86
N ALA A 124 -13.09 14.24 -8.50
CA ALA A 124 -13.57 13.88 -9.83
C ALA A 124 -12.46 13.92 -10.89
N ASP A 125 -11.47 14.79 -10.76
CA ASP A 125 -10.37 14.92 -11.71
C ASP A 125 -9.43 13.72 -11.61
N THR A 126 -9.06 13.33 -10.38
CA THR A 126 -8.29 12.11 -10.13
C THR A 126 -9.04 10.86 -10.62
N LEU A 127 -10.35 10.75 -10.35
CA LEU A 127 -11.14 9.63 -10.87
C LEU A 127 -11.19 9.60 -12.40
N ASN A 128 -11.31 10.75 -13.05
CA ASN A 128 -11.31 10.83 -14.51
C ASN A 128 -9.97 10.44 -15.10
N GLU A 129 -8.86 10.88 -14.50
CA GLU A 129 -7.50 10.47 -14.87
C GLU A 129 -7.30 8.96 -14.73
N VAL A 130 -7.72 8.38 -13.61
CA VAL A 130 -7.62 6.93 -13.36
C VAL A 130 -8.44 6.15 -14.36
N LYS A 131 -9.67 6.59 -14.68
CA LYS A 131 -10.51 5.99 -15.74
C LYS A 131 -9.82 6.05 -17.10
N GLN A 132 -9.19 7.16 -17.43
CA GLN A 132 -8.45 7.31 -18.69
C GLN A 132 -7.23 6.40 -18.73
N THR A 133 -6.47 6.35 -17.65
CA THR A 133 -5.30 5.46 -17.51
C THR A 133 -5.69 3.99 -17.66
N ILE A 134 -6.72 3.52 -16.95
CA ILE A 134 -7.24 2.15 -17.06
C ILE A 134 -7.64 1.83 -18.51
N ARG A 135 -8.37 2.74 -19.18
CA ARG A 135 -8.76 2.57 -20.58
C ARG A 135 -7.54 2.52 -21.51
N GLY A 136 -6.52 3.32 -21.25
CA GLY A 136 -5.27 3.31 -22.02
C GLY A 136 -4.47 2.03 -21.86
N VAL A 137 -4.43 1.47 -20.65
CA VAL A 137 -3.68 0.24 -20.32
C VAL A 137 -4.39 -1.02 -20.81
N VAL A 138 -5.67 -1.16 -20.50
CA VAL A 138 -6.47 -2.35 -20.89
C VAL A 138 -6.79 -2.33 -22.38
N GLY A 139 -6.84 -1.14 -22.97
CA GLY A 139 -7.30 -0.91 -24.33
C GLY A 139 -8.83 -0.88 -24.44
N LYS A 140 -9.32 -0.43 -25.60
CA LYS A 140 -10.75 -0.41 -25.94
C LYS A 140 -11.01 -1.34 -27.10
N THR A 141 -11.12 -2.64 -26.82
CA THR A 141 -11.51 -3.64 -27.81
C THR A 141 -12.88 -4.22 -27.45
N GLN A 142 -13.54 -4.91 -28.38
CA GLN A 142 -14.78 -5.65 -28.07
C GLN A 142 -14.57 -6.79 -27.04
N TYR A 143 -13.32 -7.19 -26.81
CA TYR A 143 -12.93 -8.31 -25.95
C TYR A 143 -12.29 -7.89 -24.62
N ARG A 144 -11.96 -6.61 -24.44
CA ARG A 144 -11.27 -6.09 -23.26
C ARG A 144 -11.92 -4.79 -22.81
N ARG A 145 -12.29 -4.73 -21.53
CA ARG A 145 -12.86 -3.53 -20.90
C ARG A 145 -12.28 -3.35 -19.51
N GLY A 146 -11.80 -2.15 -19.20
CA GLY A 146 -11.43 -1.76 -17.83
C GLY A 146 -12.44 -0.79 -17.25
N ILE A 147 -12.87 -1.03 -16.01
CA ILE A 147 -13.79 -0.16 -15.26
C ILE A 147 -13.33 0.00 -13.82
N ILE A 148 -13.76 1.10 -13.20
CA ILE A 148 -13.73 1.24 -11.74
C ILE A 148 -15.03 0.64 -11.22
N GLY A 149 -14.93 -0.30 -10.27
CA GLY A 149 -16.07 -0.97 -9.66
C GLY A 149 -16.60 -0.21 -8.45
N MET A 150 -15.88 -0.28 -7.34
CA MET A 150 -16.22 0.37 -6.06
C MET A 150 -14.94 0.79 -5.32
N SER A 151 -15.06 1.49 -4.19
CA SER A 151 -13.88 1.82 -3.39
C SER A 151 -13.26 0.58 -2.72
N GLU A 152 -12.01 0.68 -2.27
CA GLU A 152 -11.31 -0.39 -1.53
C GLU A 152 -12.11 -0.79 -0.26
N ALA A 153 -12.57 0.19 0.54
CA ALA A 153 -13.42 -0.07 1.71
C ALA A 153 -14.76 -0.74 1.34
N ALA A 154 -15.40 -0.33 0.25
CA ALA A 154 -16.65 -0.93 -0.23
C ALA A 154 -16.46 -2.39 -0.66
N ALA A 155 -15.37 -2.68 -1.39
CA ALA A 155 -15.02 -4.04 -1.81
C ALA A 155 -14.78 -4.95 -0.60
N SER A 156 -14.05 -4.46 0.41
CA SER A 156 -13.81 -5.17 1.67
C SER A 156 -15.11 -5.47 2.43
N ALA A 157 -16.06 -4.54 2.44
CA ALA A 157 -17.37 -4.74 3.05
C ALA A 157 -18.16 -5.86 2.34
N VAL A 158 -18.19 -5.83 1.01
CA VAL A 158 -18.90 -6.84 0.20
C VAL A 158 -18.26 -8.22 0.36
N GLU A 159 -16.93 -8.32 0.26
CA GLU A 159 -16.20 -9.58 0.41
C GLU A 159 -16.41 -10.22 1.78
N THR A 160 -16.32 -9.42 2.85
CA THR A 160 -16.47 -9.94 4.22
C THR A 160 -17.93 -10.18 4.57
N GLY A 161 -18.82 -9.38 4.00
CA GLY A 161 -20.20 -9.24 4.45
C GLY A 161 -21.22 -10.13 3.77
N GLN A 162 -20.91 -10.68 2.59
CA GLN A 162 -21.88 -11.41 1.76
C GLN A 162 -22.58 -12.56 2.51
N ASP A 163 -21.85 -13.28 3.36
CA ASP A 163 -22.40 -14.40 4.15
C ASP A 163 -22.64 -14.05 5.63
N ARG A 164 -22.38 -12.79 6.03
CA ARG A 164 -22.38 -12.36 7.45
C ARG A 164 -23.46 -11.35 7.79
N PHE A 165 -23.79 -10.46 6.85
CA PHE A 165 -24.70 -9.35 7.09
C PHE A 165 -25.98 -9.47 6.27
N LYS A 166 -27.06 -8.97 6.84
CA LYS A 166 -28.41 -9.02 6.27
C LYS A 166 -28.81 -7.67 5.73
N LYS A 167 -29.86 -7.68 4.92
CA LYS A 167 -30.53 -6.44 4.50
C LYS A 167 -30.91 -5.60 5.72
N GLY A 168 -30.41 -4.37 5.77
CA GLY A 168 -30.67 -3.45 6.86
C GLY A 168 -29.48 -3.24 7.77
N ASP A 169 -28.55 -4.20 7.84
CA ASP A 169 -27.37 -4.12 8.70
C ASP A 169 -26.46 -2.97 8.26
N VAL A 170 -25.91 -2.28 9.26
CA VAL A 170 -25.01 -1.14 9.08
C VAL A 170 -23.65 -1.51 9.64
N VAL A 171 -22.62 -1.35 8.83
CA VAL A 171 -21.25 -1.73 9.19
C VAL A 171 -20.31 -0.55 9.01
N LEU A 172 -19.39 -0.38 9.94
CA LEU A 172 -18.23 0.48 9.77
C LEU A 172 -17.09 -0.37 9.21
N VAL A 173 -16.52 0.08 8.09
CA VAL A 173 -15.33 -0.52 7.52
C VAL A 173 -14.17 0.43 7.72
N CYS A 174 -13.10 -0.08 8.32
CA CYS A 174 -11.82 0.61 8.49
C CYS A 174 -10.76 -0.15 7.69
N ASP A 175 -10.45 0.35 6.50
CA ASP A 175 -9.43 -0.21 5.60
C ASP A 175 -8.11 0.51 5.84
N THR A 176 -7.23 -0.10 6.64
CA THR A 176 -5.93 0.45 7.02
C THR A 176 -4.83 -0.14 6.15
N GLY A 177 -4.59 0.50 5.02
CA GLY A 177 -3.64 0.07 4.01
C GLY A 177 -2.19 0.47 4.29
N GLY A 178 -1.35 0.28 3.26
CA GLY A 178 0.05 0.67 3.33
C GLY A 178 0.28 2.18 3.30
N GLY A 179 -0.51 2.92 2.51
CA GLY A 179 -0.33 4.36 2.31
C GLY A 179 -1.42 5.22 2.95
N THR A 180 -2.64 4.71 3.04
CA THR A 180 -3.82 5.43 3.54
C THR A 180 -4.60 4.55 4.51
N ALA A 181 -5.38 5.20 5.36
CA ALA A 181 -6.47 4.56 6.08
C ALA A 181 -7.77 5.17 5.58
N ASP A 182 -8.69 4.34 5.13
CA ASP A 182 -9.98 4.72 4.56
C ASP A 182 -11.10 4.17 5.45
N VAL A 183 -12.01 5.03 5.91
CA VAL A 183 -13.13 4.63 6.78
C VAL A 183 -14.44 5.07 6.15
N ASN A 184 -15.40 4.16 6.09
CA ASN A 184 -16.76 4.47 5.62
C ASN A 184 -17.79 3.55 6.30
N ILE A 185 -19.01 4.05 6.45
CA ILE A 185 -20.14 3.33 7.02
C ILE A 185 -21.11 2.94 5.91
N PHE A 186 -21.35 1.63 5.77
CA PHE A 186 -22.18 1.07 4.72
C PHE A 186 -23.43 0.40 5.30
N LYS A 187 -24.55 0.52 4.58
CA LYS A 187 -25.77 -0.26 4.83
C LYS A 187 -25.97 -1.33 3.78
N PHE A 188 -26.19 -2.58 4.21
CA PHE A 188 -26.53 -3.67 3.31
C PHE A 188 -27.97 -3.54 2.80
N VAL A 189 -28.16 -3.58 1.49
CA VAL A 189 -29.45 -3.36 0.83
C VAL A 189 -29.97 -4.57 0.04
N SER A 190 -29.11 -5.55 -0.25
CA SER A 190 -29.47 -6.81 -0.92
C SER A 190 -30.10 -7.81 0.05
N SER A 191 -30.97 -8.68 -0.47
CA SER A 191 -31.50 -9.84 0.28
C SER A 191 -30.45 -10.95 0.41
N GLU A 192 -30.61 -11.89 1.37
CA GLU A 192 -29.66 -12.99 1.63
C GLU A 192 -29.40 -13.92 0.42
N LYS A 193 -30.26 -13.90 -0.61
CA LYS A 193 -30.12 -14.72 -1.82
C LYS A 193 -29.56 -13.97 -3.03
N GLU A 194 -29.23 -12.69 -2.86
CA GLU A 194 -28.68 -11.83 -3.90
C GLU A 194 -27.19 -11.55 -3.64
N ALA A 195 -26.47 -11.19 -4.71
CA ALA A 195 -25.12 -10.66 -4.55
C ALA A 195 -25.15 -9.44 -3.62
N ALA A 196 -24.19 -9.39 -2.69
CA ALA A 196 -24.14 -8.35 -1.68
C ALA A 196 -24.06 -6.96 -2.32
N ARG A 197 -25.00 -6.10 -1.91
CA ARG A 197 -25.06 -4.70 -2.32
C ARG A 197 -25.08 -3.82 -1.08
N ILE A 198 -24.27 -2.79 -1.14
CA ILE A 198 -24.10 -1.82 -0.06
C ILE A 198 -24.44 -0.42 -0.55
N LYS A 199 -24.87 0.42 0.38
CA LYS A 199 -25.09 1.85 0.19
C LYS A 199 -24.26 2.61 1.23
N PRO A 200 -23.40 3.58 0.85
CA PRO A 200 -22.74 4.44 1.82
C PRO A 200 -23.78 5.27 2.58
N LEU A 201 -23.61 5.37 3.91
CA LEU A 201 -24.41 6.23 4.78
C LEU A 201 -23.67 7.54 5.10
N THR A 202 -22.36 7.53 5.11
CA THR A 202 -21.54 8.71 5.41
C THR A 202 -20.69 9.11 4.21
N TYR A 203 -20.04 10.26 4.32
CA TYR A 203 -19.12 10.73 3.28
C TYR A 203 -17.82 9.92 3.30
N ASP A 204 -17.17 9.88 2.14
CA ASP A 204 -15.87 9.24 1.95
C ASP A 204 -14.77 9.97 2.74
N GLU A 205 -14.15 9.27 3.68
CA GLU A 205 -13.08 9.81 4.52
C GLU A 205 -11.85 8.89 4.56
N GLY A 206 -10.69 9.52 4.56
CA GLY A 206 -9.43 8.83 4.74
C GLY A 206 -8.30 9.79 5.10
N ALA A 207 -7.23 9.24 5.64
CA ALA A 207 -6.04 9.97 6.06
C ALA A 207 -4.78 9.26 5.57
N PRO A 208 -3.64 9.96 5.48
CA PRO A 208 -2.32 9.37 5.24
C PRO A 208 -1.79 8.60 6.46
N ALA A 209 -2.65 7.83 7.14
CA ALA A 209 -2.36 7.09 8.37
C ALA A 209 -2.08 5.60 8.12
N GLY A 210 -1.56 5.25 6.93
CA GLY A 210 -1.20 3.89 6.59
C GLY A 210 0.14 3.44 7.18
N ALA A 211 0.50 2.17 7.00
CA ALA A 211 1.75 1.59 7.53
C ALA A 211 3.05 2.32 7.11
N ALA A 212 3.00 3.12 6.04
CA ALA A 212 4.08 3.96 5.54
C ALA A 212 4.38 5.18 6.42
N SER A 213 3.40 5.69 7.18
CA SER A 213 3.66 6.79 8.13
C SER A 213 4.60 6.34 9.26
N ILE A 214 4.45 5.08 9.70
CA ILE A 214 5.37 4.44 10.66
C ILE A 214 6.76 4.27 10.05
N ASP A 215 6.86 3.89 8.77
CA ASP A 215 8.15 3.79 8.07
C ASP A 215 8.83 5.16 7.94
N GLN A 216 8.03 6.22 7.70
CA GLN A 216 8.52 7.59 7.60
C GLN A 216 9.00 8.12 8.95
N ALA A 217 8.26 7.87 10.04
CA ALA A 217 8.67 8.27 11.38
C ALA A 217 9.98 7.59 11.80
N ALA A 218 10.16 6.30 11.46
CA ALA A 218 11.42 5.60 11.68
C ALA A 218 12.56 6.20 10.84
N LEU A 219 12.31 6.49 9.57
CA LEU A 219 13.27 7.13 8.67
C LEU A 219 13.73 8.49 9.23
N ASP A 220 12.80 9.37 9.58
CA ASP A 220 13.11 10.71 10.09
C ASP A 220 13.88 10.66 11.41
N TYR A 221 13.52 9.72 12.29
CA TYR A 221 14.24 9.49 13.53
C TYR A 221 15.68 9.03 13.28
N ILE A 222 15.89 8.03 12.42
CA ILE A 222 17.22 7.50 12.11
C ILE A 222 18.07 8.59 11.43
N ILE A 223 17.49 9.39 10.52
CA ILE A 223 18.14 10.56 9.91
C ILE A 223 18.62 11.52 11.00
N SER A 224 17.76 11.85 11.96
CA SER A 224 18.12 12.78 13.05
C SER A 224 19.31 12.28 13.86
N LYS A 225 19.38 10.96 14.13
CA LYS A 225 20.50 10.35 14.84
C LYS A 225 21.76 10.31 14.00
N MET A 226 21.66 9.89 12.74
CA MET A 226 22.81 9.84 11.83
C MET A 226 23.42 11.21 11.54
N ARG A 227 22.63 12.30 11.55
CA ARG A 227 23.14 13.67 11.43
C ARG A 227 24.07 14.10 12.57
N SER A 228 23.96 13.45 13.74
CA SER A 228 24.84 13.73 14.88
C SER A 228 26.18 12.99 14.81
N ILE A 229 26.35 12.07 13.86
CA ILE A 229 27.58 11.31 13.69
C ILE A 229 28.58 12.13 12.88
N GLU A 230 29.77 12.36 13.43
CA GLU A 230 30.83 13.03 12.70
C GLU A 230 31.36 12.17 11.54
N LYS A 231 31.56 12.80 10.37
CA LYS A 231 32.24 12.21 9.21
C LYS A 231 31.64 10.90 8.69
N LEU A 232 30.33 10.89 8.44
CA LEU A 232 29.74 9.87 7.58
C LEU A 232 30.30 10.01 6.15
N ASP A 233 30.54 8.87 5.51
CA ASP A 233 31.05 8.74 4.13
C ASP A 233 29.97 8.99 3.06
N LYS A 234 28.70 8.97 3.45
CA LYS A 234 27.55 9.36 2.63
C LYS A 234 26.52 10.12 3.46
N ASP A 235 25.58 10.74 2.76
CA ASP A 235 24.50 11.50 3.36
C ASP A 235 23.67 10.66 4.35
N SER A 236 23.36 11.25 5.51
CA SER A 236 22.60 10.60 6.59
C SER A 236 21.24 10.07 6.11
N ALA A 237 20.58 10.76 5.17
CA ALA A 237 19.31 10.31 4.60
C ALA A 237 19.48 9.06 3.74
N ILE A 238 20.61 8.91 3.04
CA ILE A 238 20.91 7.71 2.26
C ILE A 238 21.16 6.53 3.21
N TRP A 239 21.99 6.71 4.25
CA TRP A 239 22.21 5.68 5.26
C TRP A 239 20.90 5.21 5.91
N ALA A 240 20.06 6.15 6.33
CA ALA A 240 18.80 5.84 6.99
C ALA A 240 17.82 5.14 6.05
N LEU A 241 17.71 5.60 4.80
CA LEU A 241 16.83 5.01 3.80
C LEU A 241 17.19 3.55 3.51
N GLU A 242 18.48 3.26 3.33
CA GLU A 242 18.94 1.89 3.10
C GLU A 242 18.68 0.98 4.30
N ALA A 243 18.92 1.46 5.53
CA ALA A 243 18.61 0.70 6.74
C ALA A 243 17.11 0.36 6.82
N VAL A 244 16.24 1.36 6.64
CA VAL A 244 14.78 1.17 6.67
C VAL A 244 14.33 0.19 5.58
N GLN A 245 14.84 0.33 4.36
CA GLN A 245 14.51 -0.56 3.24
C GLN A 245 15.03 -2.00 3.43
N ALA A 246 16.12 -2.18 4.16
CA ALA A 246 16.74 -3.49 4.37
C ALA A 246 16.02 -4.33 5.43
N GLY A 247 15.52 -3.73 6.52
CA GLY A 247 15.08 -4.52 7.67
C GLY A 247 13.90 -3.99 8.47
N PHE A 248 13.49 -2.73 8.31
CA PHE A 248 12.52 -2.15 9.25
C PHE A 248 11.15 -2.82 9.18
N SER A 249 10.73 -3.30 8.00
CA SER A 249 9.47 -4.05 7.86
C SER A 249 9.42 -5.30 8.75
N ASN A 250 10.56 -5.97 8.97
CA ASN A 250 10.61 -7.15 9.83
C ASN A 250 10.39 -6.78 11.30
N ILE A 251 11.04 -5.70 11.74
CA ILE A 251 10.86 -5.15 13.10
C ILE A 251 9.41 -4.71 13.30
N LYS A 252 8.86 -3.96 12.35
CA LYS A 252 7.47 -3.48 12.37
C LYS A 252 6.46 -4.63 12.45
N HIS A 253 6.68 -5.72 11.72
CA HIS A 253 5.79 -6.89 11.74
C HIS A 253 5.95 -7.78 12.98
N ASP A 254 7.13 -7.79 13.60
CA ASP A 254 7.41 -8.53 14.85
C ASP A 254 6.86 -7.78 16.09
N TYR A 255 6.80 -6.45 16.01
CA TYR A 255 6.29 -5.62 17.09
C TYR A 255 4.86 -6.02 17.50
N GLY A 256 4.65 -6.24 18.80
CA GLY A 256 3.38 -6.69 19.37
C GLY A 256 3.13 -8.20 19.36
N ARG A 257 3.97 -9.02 18.70
CA ARG A 257 3.83 -10.49 18.70
C ARG A 257 4.38 -11.16 19.95
N SER A 258 5.36 -10.53 20.60
CA SER A 258 5.94 -11.01 21.85
C SER A 258 6.44 -9.84 22.69
N LYS A 259 6.49 -10.01 24.01
CA LYS A 259 7.17 -9.05 24.89
C LYS A 259 8.67 -9.20 24.66
N ARG A 260 9.28 -8.23 23.99
CA ARG A 260 10.74 -8.16 23.82
C ARG A 260 11.33 -7.33 24.95
N GLU A 261 12.32 -7.90 25.64
CA GLU A 261 13.19 -7.14 26.54
C GLU A 261 14.32 -6.49 25.73
N GLY A 262 14.62 -5.22 25.98
CA GLY A 262 15.66 -4.47 25.25
C GLY A 262 15.18 -3.78 23.97
N TYR A 263 16.00 -3.80 22.92
CA TYR A 263 15.77 -3.12 21.64
C TYR A 263 15.78 -4.09 20.44
N TYR A 264 15.27 -3.61 19.32
CA TYR A 264 15.41 -4.26 18.02
C TYR A 264 16.69 -3.77 17.35
N LEU A 265 17.37 -4.67 16.64
CA LEU A 265 18.55 -4.34 15.83
C LEU A 265 18.12 -4.23 14.38
N LEU A 266 18.27 -3.03 13.82
CA LEU A 266 18.05 -2.74 12.40
C LEU A 266 19.42 -2.70 11.69
N PRO A 267 19.75 -3.66 10.81
CA PRO A 267 21.00 -3.63 10.06
C PRO A 267 21.13 -2.35 9.23
N VAL A 268 22.36 -1.83 9.11
CA VAL A 268 22.71 -0.67 8.30
C VAL A 268 23.66 -1.13 7.17
N PRO A 269 23.12 -1.56 6.02
CA PRO A 269 23.91 -2.29 5.03
C PRO A 269 25.06 -1.46 4.45
N GLY A 270 26.28 -2.00 4.50
CA GLY A 270 27.49 -1.31 4.06
C GLY A 270 28.18 -0.50 5.16
N MET A 271 27.54 -0.31 6.33
CA MET A 271 28.21 0.25 7.50
C MET A 271 28.84 -0.90 8.28
N SER A 272 30.17 -0.93 8.28
CA SER A 272 30.94 -1.97 8.98
C SER A 272 32.12 -1.39 9.74
N GLY A 273 32.43 -1.96 10.89
CA GLY A 273 33.56 -1.52 11.70
C GLY A 273 33.73 -2.34 12.97
N SER A 274 34.87 -2.18 13.63
CA SER A 274 35.14 -2.80 14.94
C SER A 274 34.45 -2.08 16.10
N GLN A 275 33.98 -0.85 15.88
CA GLN A 275 33.29 -0.03 16.89
C GLN A 275 32.05 0.65 16.29
N PRO A 276 30.92 0.66 17.00
CA PRO A 276 29.74 1.42 16.60
C PRO A 276 30.00 2.94 16.57
N PRO A 277 29.37 3.70 15.65
CA PRO A 277 29.64 5.12 15.47
C PRO A 277 29.04 6.01 16.57
N SER A 278 28.03 5.54 17.30
CA SER A 278 27.48 6.22 18.48
C SER A 278 26.78 5.22 19.40
N GLU A 279 26.29 5.70 20.54
CA GLU A 279 25.50 4.91 21.48
C GLU A 279 24.16 4.43 20.92
N ASP A 280 23.68 4.96 19.79
CA ASP A 280 22.46 4.49 19.12
C ASP A 280 22.70 3.22 18.28
N PHE A 281 23.95 2.76 18.17
CA PHE A 281 24.35 1.63 17.34
C PHE A 281 24.98 0.50 18.15
N GLU A 282 24.99 -0.70 17.59
CA GLU A 282 25.68 -1.87 18.12
C GLU A 282 26.10 -2.79 16.97
N LEU A 283 27.05 -3.71 17.24
CA LEU A 283 27.34 -4.82 16.33
C LEU A 283 26.17 -5.82 16.31
N GLY A 284 25.89 -6.41 15.14
CA GLY A 284 24.79 -7.37 14.96
C GLY A 284 24.92 -8.70 15.73
N GLY A 285 26.00 -8.89 16.50
CA GLY A 285 26.24 -10.08 17.31
C GLY A 285 27.73 -10.33 17.56
N LYS A 286 28.04 -11.35 18.38
CA LYS A 286 29.44 -11.72 18.67
C LYS A 286 30.19 -12.09 17.39
N GLY A 287 31.29 -11.39 17.12
CA GLY A 287 32.13 -11.61 15.94
C GLY A 287 31.57 -11.01 14.64
N SER A 288 30.43 -10.32 14.68
CA SER A 288 29.91 -9.59 13.53
C SER A 288 30.63 -8.24 13.39
N GLN A 289 30.90 -7.85 12.14
CA GLN A 289 31.30 -6.49 11.79
C GLN A 289 30.13 -5.66 11.24
N GLU A 290 28.94 -6.26 11.14
CA GLU A 290 27.72 -5.56 10.73
C GLU A 290 27.29 -4.60 11.82
N ILE A 291 27.09 -3.34 11.44
CA ILE A 291 26.59 -2.30 12.35
C ILE A 291 25.07 -2.22 12.22
N CYS A 292 24.40 -2.24 13.38
CA CYS A 292 22.96 -2.18 13.53
C CYS A 292 22.55 -0.92 14.31
N PHE A 293 21.46 -0.29 13.90
CA PHE A 293 20.80 0.77 14.64
C PHE A 293 19.83 0.18 15.68
N LYS A 294 19.83 0.72 16.90
CA LYS A 294 18.97 0.26 17.99
C LYS A 294 17.62 0.96 17.94
N ILE A 295 16.55 0.18 17.80
CA ILE A 295 15.18 0.67 17.85
C ILE A 295 14.54 0.23 19.17
N HIS A 296 14.31 1.18 20.05
CA HIS A 296 13.64 0.91 21.33
C HIS A 296 12.13 0.67 21.13
N PRO A 297 11.51 -0.28 21.85
CA PRO A 297 10.07 -0.55 21.77
C PRO A 297 9.20 0.69 22.00
N LYS A 298 9.65 1.62 22.86
CA LYS A 298 8.94 2.88 23.11
C LYS A 298 8.81 3.75 21.86
N LEU A 299 9.83 3.78 21.00
CA LEU A 299 9.77 4.53 19.74
C LEU A 299 8.73 3.91 18.79
N LEU A 300 8.70 2.57 18.70
CA LEU A 300 7.67 1.87 17.94
C LEU A 300 6.28 2.20 18.49
N GLU A 301 6.10 2.13 19.80
CA GLU A 301 4.85 2.51 20.45
C GLU A 301 4.40 3.93 20.08
N GLU A 302 5.30 4.91 20.16
CA GLU A 302 5.03 6.31 19.79
C GLU A 302 4.61 6.43 18.31
N TRP A 303 5.34 5.79 17.39
CA TRP A 303 5.03 5.84 15.96
C TRP A 303 3.71 5.14 15.61
N PHE A 304 3.43 3.99 16.23
CA PHE A 304 2.16 3.27 16.06
C PHE A 304 1.00 4.08 16.65
N ASN A 305 1.15 4.64 17.85
CA ASN A 305 0.11 5.42 18.49
C ASN A 305 -0.24 6.67 17.68
N SER A 306 0.73 7.32 17.05
CA SER A 306 0.45 8.43 16.13
C SER A 306 -0.48 8.01 15.00
N ALA A 307 -0.16 6.92 14.28
CA ALA A 307 -1.00 6.43 13.19
C ALA A 307 -2.38 5.94 13.67
N VAL A 308 -2.43 5.25 14.82
CA VAL A 308 -3.69 4.78 15.42
C VAL A 308 -4.59 5.94 15.82
N ASN A 309 -4.04 7.00 16.42
CA ASN A 309 -4.81 8.17 16.81
C ASN A 309 -5.43 8.89 15.60
N ASP A 310 -4.71 8.98 14.47
CA ASP A 310 -5.26 9.52 13.23
C ASP A 310 -6.42 8.67 12.71
N ILE A 311 -6.32 7.35 12.78
CA ILE A 311 -7.40 6.43 12.40
C ILE A 311 -8.62 6.59 13.32
N LEU A 312 -8.39 6.66 14.64
CA LEU A 312 -9.46 6.85 15.62
C LEU A 312 -10.21 8.16 15.40
N ALA A 313 -9.49 9.25 15.09
CA ALA A 313 -10.11 10.53 14.79
C ALA A 313 -11.06 10.46 13.57
N ILE A 314 -10.69 9.71 12.53
CA ILE A 314 -11.57 9.47 11.37
C ILE A 314 -12.79 8.65 11.78
N ILE A 315 -12.59 7.58 12.56
CA ILE A 315 -13.69 6.74 13.05
C ILE A 315 -14.70 7.58 13.84
N ASP A 316 -14.23 8.41 14.77
CA ASP A 316 -15.06 9.30 15.57
C ASP A 316 -15.85 10.25 14.67
N SER A 317 -15.20 10.85 13.66
CA SER A 317 -15.86 11.74 12.70
C SER A 317 -16.97 11.05 11.90
N GLN A 318 -16.73 9.81 11.45
CA GLN A 318 -17.73 9.00 10.74
C GLN A 318 -18.91 8.62 11.65
N LEU A 319 -18.66 8.28 12.91
CA LEU A 319 -19.70 7.97 13.89
C LEU A 319 -20.58 9.20 14.21
N GLU A 320 -19.96 10.37 14.37
CA GLU A 320 -20.67 11.64 14.55
C GLU A 320 -21.55 11.97 13.33
N ALA A 321 -21.02 11.80 12.11
CA ALA A 321 -21.77 11.99 10.88
C ALA A 321 -22.99 11.06 10.79
N LEU A 322 -22.81 9.77 11.13
CA LEU A 322 -23.91 8.80 11.18
C LEU A 322 -24.99 9.24 12.18
N ALA A 323 -24.60 9.62 13.40
CA ALA A 323 -25.54 10.05 14.44
C ALA A 323 -26.33 11.30 14.04
N ARG A 324 -25.69 12.21 13.29
CA ARG A 324 -26.30 13.47 12.83
C ARG A 324 -27.24 13.26 11.65
N GLU A 325 -26.82 12.52 10.63
CA GLU A 325 -27.48 12.44 9.32
C GLU A 325 -28.45 11.26 9.20
N HIS A 326 -28.22 10.19 9.98
CA HIS A 326 -28.95 8.93 9.89
C HIS A 326 -29.49 8.50 11.26
N LYS A 327 -30.28 9.38 11.89
CA LYS A 327 -30.88 9.15 13.20
C LYS A 327 -31.65 7.83 13.25
N GLY A 328 -31.19 6.90 14.09
CA GLY A 328 -31.81 5.60 14.29
C GLY A 328 -31.06 4.42 13.66
N GLU A 329 -30.12 4.67 12.76
CA GLU A 329 -29.19 3.63 12.32
C GLU A 329 -28.21 3.29 13.46
N LYS A 330 -27.86 2.01 13.58
CA LYS A 330 -26.88 1.51 14.55
C LYS A 330 -25.96 0.53 13.85
N ILE A 331 -24.66 0.67 14.09
CA ILE A 331 -23.67 -0.29 13.62
C ILE A 331 -23.87 -1.61 14.37
N VAL A 332 -23.85 -2.73 13.65
CA VAL A 332 -24.04 -4.08 14.18
C VAL A 332 -22.76 -4.73 14.67
#